data_AF-A0A3M1I5R6-F1
#
_entry.id   AF-A0A3M1I5R6-F1
#
_cell.length_a   1.000
_cell.length_b   1.000
_cell.length_c   1.000
_cell.angle_alpha   90.00
_cell.angle_beta   90.00
_cell.angle_gamma   90.00
#
_symmetry.space_group_name_H-M   'P 1'
#
loop_
_entity.id
_entity.type
_entity.pdbx_description
1 polymer ?
#
loop_
_entity_poly.entity_id
_entity_poly.type
_entity_poly.pdbx_seq_one_letter_code
_entity_poly.pdbx_strand_id
1 'polypeptide(L)'
;MTNASSFLPAYLRLSDAELGRRVEAAFARLERCDLCARRCGVNRLAGELGVCRTGVRARVSSYGPHLGEEDPLRGWRGSGTIFFARCNLRCQYCQNYDISQRDAGEEVDAETLATIMLRLQMAGCHNINFVSPSHVVPQILAAVRLAARRGLRLPLVYNTGGYDSPEALELLDGVIDIYMPDMKYADSEPAHRFSRVRDYPQVNRAAVREMHRQVGDLEIDERGLARRGLLVRHLVLPNGLAGTGKIVRFLAEEISPNTYLNLMDQY
;
A
#
# COMPACT_ATOMS: atom_id res chain seq x y z
N MET A 1 -8.39 -29.85 -20.39
CA MET A 1 -7.41 -29.36 -19.41
C MET A 1 -6.92 -28.02 -19.92
N THR A 2 -7.63 -26.93 -19.56
CA THR A 2 -7.28 -25.59 -19.98
C THR A 2 -5.97 -25.19 -19.30
N ASN A 3 -5.00 -24.80 -20.12
CA ASN A 3 -3.68 -24.39 -19.71
C ASN A 3 -3.81 -23.06 -18.94
N ALA A 4 -4.08 -23.15 -17.65
CA ALA A 4 -4.10 -21.99 -16.77
C ALA A 4 -2.68 -21.43 -16.75
N SER A 5 -2.44 -20.40 -17.56
CA SER A 5 -1.27 -19.53 -17.46
C SER A 5 -1.03 -19.24 -15.98
N SER A 6 -0.01 -19.87 -15.40
CA SER A 6 0.29 -19.74 -13.98
C SER A 6 0.66 -18.28 -13.74
N PHE A 7 -0.24 -17.52 -13.12
CA PHE A 7 0.03 -16.15 -12.74
C PHE A 7 1.35 -16.08 -11.97
N LEU A 8 2.29 -15.27 -12.45
CA LEU A 8 3.58 -15.04 -11.80
C LEU A 8 3.58 -13.63 -11.18
N PRO A 9 3.68 -13.53 -9.83
CA PRO A 9 3.85 -12.26 -9.13
C PRO A 9 4.98 -11.40 -9.69
N ALA A 10 4.81 -10.09 -9.68
CA ALA A 10 5.69 -9.13 -10.32
C ALA A 10 7.12 -9.23 -9.80
N TYR A 11 7.28 -9.25 -8.46
CA TYR A 11 8.59 -9.29 -7.81
C TYR A 11 9.42 -10.52 -8.16
N LEU A 12 8.81 -11.61 -8.63
CA LEU A 12 9.53 -12.82 -9.07
C LEU A 12 10.10 -12.70 -10.49
N ARG A 13 9.70 -11.68 -11.25
CA ARG A 13 10.29 -11.35 -12.56
C ARG A 13 11.58 -10.55 -12.42
N LEU A 14 11.80 -9.95 -11.25
CA LEU A 14 13.03 -9.23 -10.94
C LEU A 14 14.12 -10.21 -10.49
N SER A 15 15.36 -9.93 -10.89
CA SER A 15 16.50 -10.68 -10.36
C SER A 15 16.72 -10.35 -8.88
N ASP A 16 17.34 -11.27 -8.15
CA ASP A 16 17.71 -11.01 -6.75
C ASP A 16 18.66 -9.82 -6.61
N ALA A 17 19.55 -9.62 -7.59
CA ALA A 17 20.45 -8.48 -7.64
C ALA A 17 19.67 -7.17 -7.78
N GLU A 18 18.64 -7.14 -8.63
CA GLU A 18 17.79 -5.97 -8.80
C GLU A 18 17.02 -5.61 -7.52
N LEU A 19 16.40 -6.61 -6.88
CA LEU A 19 15.76 -6.42 -5.59
C LEU A 19 16.78 -5.93 -4.54
N GLY A 20 18.01 -6.46 -4.56
CA GLY A 20 19.10 -6.00 -3.70
C GLY A 20 19.44 -4.52 -3.87
N ARG A 21 19.62 -4.06 -5.11
CA ARG A 21 19.89 -2.64 -5.41
C ARG A 21 18.78 -1.72 -4.91
N ARG A 22 17.52 -2.13 -5.09
CA ARG A 22 16.37 -1.35 -4.63
C ARG A 22 16.28 -1.30 -3.10
N VAL A 23 16.61 -2.39 -2.42
CA VAL A 23 16.71 -2.40 -0.95
C VAL A 23 17.76 -1.38 -0.49
N GLU A 24 18.97 -1.42 -1.04
CA GLU A 24 20.03 -0.47 -0.68
C GLU A 24 19.61 0.98 -0.93
N ALA A 25 19.04 1.27 -2.11
CA ALA A 25 18.53 2.58 -2.46
C ALA A 25 17.40 3.05 -1.51
N ALA A 26 16.48 2.15 -1.14
CA ALA A 26 15.40 2.45 -0.23
C ALA A 26 15.90 2.74 1.19
N PHE A 27 16.90 2.00 1.69
CA PHE A 27 17.49 2.24 3.00
C PHE A 27 18.32 3.52 3.04
N ALA A 28 19.03 3.87 1.96
CA ALA A 28 19.76 5.14 1.87
C ALA A 28 18.84 6.36 2.07
N ARG A 29 17.59 6.28 1.58
CA ARG A 29 16.58 7.32 1.80
C ARG A 29 16.20 7.53 3.26
N LEU A 30 16.50 6.60 4.17
CA LEU A 30 16.21 6.77 5.61
C LEU A 30 17.08 7.85 6.26
N GLU A 31 18.24 8.18 5.68
CA GLU A 31 19.13 9.25 6.17
C GLU A 31 18.52 10.65 5.99
N ARG A 32 17.74 10.84 4.92
CA ARG A 32 16.98 12.06 4.65
C ARG A 32 15.59 11.69 4.13
N CYS A 33 14.73 11.27 5.05
CA CYS A 33 13.50 10.57 4.72
C CYS A 33 12.55 11.31 3.77
N ASP A 34 12.31 10.71 2.60
CA ASP A 34 11.35 11.14 1.57
C ASP A 34 10.42 10.02 1.07
N LEU A 35 10.30 8.93 1.83
CA LEU A 35 9.51 7.73 1.49
C LEU A 35 7.99 7.97 1.36
N CYS A 36 7.49 9.13 1.80
CA CYS A 36 6.11 9.53 1.57
C CYS A 36 6.05 11.02 1.25
N ALA A 37 4.89 11.49 0.79
CA ALA A 37 4.76 12.87 0.33
C ALA A 37 4.93 13.94 1.43
N ARG A 38 5.07 13.55 2.70
CA ARG A 38 5.50 14.46 3.77
C ARG A 38 6.91 15.00 3.57
N ARG A 39 7.79 14.24 2.89
CA ARG A 39 9.20 14.61 2.64
C ARG A 39 9.89 15.23 3.85
N CYS A 40 9.73 14.58 5.01
CA CYS A 40 10.10 15.17 6.30
C CYS A 40 11.60 15.40 6.48
N GLY A 41 12.45 14.73 5.70
CA GLY A 41 13.91 14.93 5.75
C GLY A 41 14.60 14.43 7.02
N VAL A 42 13.86 13.87 7.98
CA VAL A 42 14.45 13.33 9.21
C VAL A 42 15.42 12.19 8.93
N ASN A 43 16.45 12.10 9.76
CA ASN A 43 17.42 11.01 9.72
C ASN A 43 16.98 9.86 10.63
N ARG A 44 16.24 8.90 10.07
CA ARG A 44 15.78 7.73 10.81
C ARG A 44 16.93 6.82 11.25
N LEU A 45 18.07 6.85 10.55
CA LEU A 45 19.27 6.09 10.93
C LEU A 45 19.93 6.66 12.19
N ALA A 46 19.78 7.97 12.43
CA ALA A 46 20.18 8.65 13.65
C ALA A 46 19.11 8.58 14.76
N GLY A 47 18.00 7.86 14.55
CA GLY A 47 16.90 7.73 15.51
C GLY A 47 15.87 8.87 15.47
N GLU A 48 15.99 9.82 14.52
CA GLU A 48 15.00 10.87 14.36
C GLU A 48 13.67 10.33 13.80
N LEU A 49 12.57 10.90 14.26
CA LEU A 49 11.23 10.46 13.90
C LEU A 49 10.45 11.58 13.22
N GLY A 50 9.94 11.31 12.01
CA GLY A 50 9.01 12.19 11.32
C GLY A 50 7.60 12.10 11.91
N VAL A 51 6.63 12.75 11.23
CA VAL A 51 5.22 12.72 11.64
C VAL A 51 4.73 11.29 11.87
N CYS A 52 5.12 10.34 11.01
CA CYS A 52 4.72 8.95 11.14
C CYS A 52 5.23 8.26 12.41
N ARG A 53 6.32 8.69 13.04
CA ARG A 53 6.92 8.03 14.21
C ARG A 53 7.38 6.58 13.94
N THR A 54 7.88 6.31 12.74
CA THR A 54 8.53 5.04 12.38
C THR A 54 10.01 5.26 12.14
N GLY A 55 10.84 4.44 12.79
CA GLY A 55 12.30 4.48 12.66
C GLY A 55 12.81 3.57 11.54
N VAL A 56 13.92 2.86 11.81
CA VAL A 56 14.58 1.93 10.89
C VAL A 56 13.84 0.60 10.77
N ARG A 57 13.11 0.19 11.81
CA ARG A 57 12.29 -1.03 11.81
C ARG A 57 10.84 -0.71 11.48
N ALA A 58 10.18 -1.63 10.78
CA ALA A 58 8.74 -1.57 10.62
C ALA A 58 8.10 -1.95 11.94
N ARG A 59 6.90 -1.43 12.22
CA ARG A 59 6.13 -1.84 13.39
C ARG A 59 4.85 -2.53 12.92
N VAL A 60 4.63 -3.77 13.33
CA VAL A 60 3.48 -4.58 12.92
C VAL A 60 2.51 -4.66 14.09
N SER A 61 1.28 -4.21 13.87
CA SER A 61 0.23 -4.29 14.88
C SER A 61 -0.41 -5.68 14.93
N SER A 62 -0.68 -6.25 13.76
CA SER A 62 -1.31 -7.57 13.63
C SER A 62 -1.08 -8.10 12.21
N TYR A 63 -1.25 -9.41 12.05
CA TYR A 63 -1.30 -10.05 10.74
C TYR A 63 -2.20 -11.28 10.77
N GLY A 64 -2.83 -11.59 9.65
CA GLY A 64 -3.67 -12.78 9.52
C GLY A 64 -4.53 -12.78 8.25
N PRO A 65 -5.27 -13.87 8.01
CA PRO A 65 -6.30 -13.90 6.98
C PRO A 65 -7.39 -12.87 7.33
N HIS A 66 -7.51 -11.82 6.52
CA HIS A 66 -8.51 -10.77 6.71
C HIS A 66 -9.66 -10.95 5.71
N LEU A 67 -10.88 -11.10 6.24
CA LEU A 67 -12.12 -11.25 5.47
C LEU A 67 -12.88 -9.93 5.29
N GLY A 68 -12.34 -8.82 5.78
CA GLY A 68 -12.96 -7.49 5.66
C GLY A 68 -12.51 -6.67 4.45
N GLU A 69 -11.55 -7.15 3.65
CA GLU A 69 -11.13 -6.48 2.41
C GLU A 69 -12.13 -6.72 1.27
N GLU A 70 -11.92 -6.02 0.16
CA GLU A 70 -12.72 -6.12 -1.06
C GLU A 70 -12.75 -7.55 -1.60
N ASP A 71 -13.91 -7.95 -2.14
CA ASP A 71 -14.16 -9.31 -2.63
C ASP A 71 -13.04 -9.86 -3.54
N PRO A 72 -12.50 -9.09 -4.50
CA PRO A 72 -11.40 -9.57 -5.34
C PRO A 72 -10.09 -9.84 -4.60
N LEU A 73 -9.89 -9.25 -3.41
CA LEU A 73 -8.70 -9.46 -2.58
C LEU A 73 -8.91 -10.57 -1.57
N ARG A 74 -10.03 -10.56 -0.84
CA ARG A 74 -10.24 -11.53 0.24
C ARG A 74 -10.64 -12.91 -0.28
N GLY A 75 -11.34 -12.97 -1.41
CA GLY A 75 -12.03 -14.18 -1.87
C GLY A 75 -12.68 -14.95 -0.72
N TRP A 76 -12.42 -16.24 -0.68
CA TRP A 76 -12.92 -17.16 0.35
C TRP A 76 -11.90 -17.59 1.41
N ARG A 77 -10.62 -17.20 1.30
CA ARG A 77 -9.55 -17.60 2.26
C ARG A 77 -8.92 -16.42 3.00
N GLY A 78 -9.38 -15.21 2.71
CA GLY A 78 -8.84 -13.98 3.28
C GLY A 78 -7.66 -13.42 2.48
N SER A 79 -7.54 -12.10 2.57
CA SER A 79 -6.35 -11.37 2.17
C SER A 79 -5.32 -11.51 3.29
N GLY A 80 -4.09 -11.93 2.97
CA GLY A 80 -3.04 -12.13 3.95
C GLY A 80 -2.51 -10.80 4.42
N THR A 81 -3.20 -10.21 5.39
CA THR A 81 -3.06 -8.79 5.71
C THR A 81 -2.02 -8.60 6.79
N ILE A 82 -1.14 -7.62 6.60
CA ILE A 82 -0.16 -7.16 7.58
C ILE A 82 -0.48 -5.70 7.87
N PHE A 83 -1.01 -5.45 9.08
CA PHE A 83 -1.33 -4.11 9.53
C PHE A 83 -0.09 -3.47 10.14
N PHE A 84 0.50 -2.51 9.42
CA PHE A 84 1.56 -1.70 10.00
C PHE A 84 0.97 -0.71 10.98
N ALA A 85 1.61 -0.60 12.14
CA ALA A 85 1.34 0.47 13.08
C ALA A 85 1.93 1.79 12.55
N ARG A 86 1.41 2.90 13.08
CA ARG A 86 1.69 4.26 12.62
C ARG A 86 1.15 4.56 11.21
N CYS A 87 1.19 5.83 10.82
CA CYS A 87 0.74 6.29 9.50
C CYS A 87 1.37 7.64 9.14
N ASN A 88 1.52 7.95 7.85
CA ASN A 88 1.93 9.27 7.33
C ASN A 88 0.79 10.32 7.35
N LEU A 89 -0.46 9.90 7.55
CA LEU A 89 -1.65 10.75 7.64
C LEU A 89 -2.19 10.84 9.09
N ARG A 90 -2.99 11.88 9.36
CA ARG A 90 -3.61 12.14 10.67
C ARG A 90 -5.13 12.28 10.54
N CYS A 91 -5.75 11.27 9.94
CA CYS A 91 -7.19 11.25 9.66
C CYS A 91 -8.01 11.24 10.97
N GLN A 92 -8.92 12.21 11.13
CA GLN A 92 -9.81 12.28 12.29
C GLN A 92 -10.82 11.13 12.35
N TYR A 93 -11.16 10.55 11.19
CA TYR A 93 -12.14 9.47 11.03
C TYR A 93 -11.48 8.09 10.82
N CYS A 94 -10.21 7.94 11.20
CA CYS A 94 -9.45 6.72 10.91
C CYS A 94 -10.07 5.49 11.61
N GLN A 95 -10.50 4.49 10.82
CA GLN A 95 -10.96 3.21 11.36
C GLN A 95 -9.85 2.48 12.15
N ASN A 96 -8.60 2.67 11.71
CA ASN A 96 -7.41 2.11 12.33
C ASN A 96 -6.74 3.09 13.30
N TYR A 97 -7.50 3.96 13.97
CA TYR A 97 -6.96 4.98 14.88
C TYR A 97 -6.04 4.39 15.95
N ASP A 98 -6.48 3.29 16.57
CA ASP A 98 -5.76 2.63 17.66
C ASP A 98 -4.38 2.13 17.26
N ILE A 99 -4.17 1.79 15.98
CA ILE A 99 -2.89 1.28 15.49
C ILE A 99 -2.08 2.35 14.74
N SER A 100 -2.76 3.34 14.15
CA SER A 100 -2.13 4.38 13.33
C SER A 100 -1.68 5.60 14.12
N GLN A 101 -2.35 5.94 15.22
CA GLN A 101 -2.08 7.14 16.02
C GLN A 101 -1.57 6.86 17.44
N ARG A 102 -1.93 5.71 18.02
CA ARG A 102 -1.45 5.32 19.35
C ARG A 102 -0.18 4.47 19.24
N ASP A 103 0.40 4.17 20.40
CA ASP A 103 1.49 3.22 20.50
C ASP A 103 0.93 1.80 20.45
N ALA A 104 1.14 1.11 19.34
CA ALA A 104 0.64 -0.24 19.09
C ALA A 104 1.62 -1.03 18.23
N GLY A 105 1.59 -2.36 18.38
CA GLY A 105 2.39 -3.30 17.62
C GLY A 105 3.83 -3.46 18.11
N GLU A 106 4.58 -4.29 17.40
CA GLU A 106 5.96 -4.65 17.73
C GLU A 106 6.89 -4.29 16.59
N GLU A 107 8.10 -3.82 16.93
CA GLU A 107 9.13 -3.62 15.92
C GLU A 107 9.58 -4.96 15.35
N VAL A 108 9.62 -5.04 14.02
CA VAL A 108 10.06 -6.22 13.29
C VAL A 108 11.16 -5.87 12.31
N ASP A 109 12.10 -6.78 12.16
CA ASP A 109 13.11 -6.72 11.10
C ASP A 109 12.59 -7.37 9.81
N ALA A 110 13.38 -7.27 8.75
CA ALA A 110 13.02 -7.83 7.44
C ALA A 110 12.86 -9.36 7.47
N GLU A 111 13.63 -10.04 8.31
CA GLU A 111 13.59 -11.49 8.51
C GLU A 111 12.27 -11.96 9.11
N THR A 112 11.84 -11.28 10.17
CA THR A 112 10.55 -11.52 10.83
C THR A 112 9.40 -11.18 9.88
N LEU A 113 9.48 -10.05 9.17
CA LEU A 113 8.44 -9.66 8.21
C LEU A 113 8.33 -10.65 7.05
N ALA A 114 9.44 -11.16 6.53
CA ALA A 114 9.46 -12.21 5.50
C ALA A 114 8.82 -13.51 6.02
N THR A 115 9.10 -13.88 7.27
CA THR A 115 8.50 -15.04 7.93
C THR A 115 6.98 -14.89 8.06
N ILE A 116 6.49 -13.69 8.39
CA ILE A 116 5.05 -13.38 8.43
C ILE A 116 4.41 -13.61 7.06
N MET A 117 5.01 -13.12 5.97
CA MET A 117 4.48 -13.33 4.61
C MET A 117 4.37 -14.82 4.27
N LEU A 118 5.40 -15.61 4.58
CA LEU A 118 5.39 -17.05 4.34
C LEU A 118 4.34 -17.78 5.18
N ARG A 119 4.12 -17.36 6.43
CA ARG A 119 3.04 -17.90 7.28
C ARG A 119 1.65 -17.64 6.68
N LEU A 120 1.41 -16.44 6.17
CA LEU A 120 0.15 -16.07 5.51
C LEU A 120 -0.07 -16.90 4.23
N GLN A 121 1.00 -17.15 3.48
CA GLN A 121 0.96 -18.07 2.34
C GLN A 121 0.63 -19.50 2.75
N MET A 122 1.29 -20.04 3.78
CA MET A 122 1.00 -21.39 4.30
C MET A 122 -0.41 -21.51 4.85
N ALA A 123 -0.96 -20.43 5.42
CA ALA A 123 -2.37 -20.36 5.84
C ALA A 123 -3.36 -20.36 4.65
N GLY A 124 -2.87 -20.24 3.41
CA GLY A 124 -3.68 -20.31 2.20
C GLY A 124 -4.35 -19.00 1.81
N CYS A 125 -3.87 -17.85 2.32
CA CYS A 125 -4.33 -16.54 1.90
C CYS A 125 -4.12 -16.33 0.39
N HIS A 126 -4.93 -15.46 -0.22
CA HIS A 126 -4.87 -15.25 -1.68
C HIS A 126 -3.80 -14.24 -2.11
N ASN A 127 -3.34 -13.39 -1.20
CA ASN A 127 -2.32 -12.36 -1.43
C ASN A 127 -1.61 -12.01 -0.12
N ILE A 128 -0.54 -11.22 -0.20
CA ILE A 128 0.02 -10.49 0.93
C ILE A 128 -0.36 -9.01 0.79
N ASN A 129 -1.12 -8.50 1.75
CA ASN A 129 -1.65 -7.15 1.74
C ASN A 129 -1.00 -6.28 2.81
N PHE A 130 -0.26 -5.28 2.37
CA PHE A 130 0.44 -4.33 3.21
C PHE A 130 -0.46 -3.13 3.48
N VAL A 131 -0.93 -2.98 4.72
CA VAL A 131 -1.85 -1.89 5.10
C VAL A 131 -1.08 -0.78 5.79
N SER A 132 -1.26 0.46 5.30
CA SER A 132 -0.43 1.62 5.64
C SER A 132 1.08 1.41 5.31
N PRO A 133 1.46 1.10 4.07
CA PRO A 133 2.83 0.77 3.73
C PRO A 133 3.75 1.97 3.44
N SER A 134 3.20 3.18 3.22
CA SER A 134 3.94 4.35 2.71
C SER A 134 5.21 4.68 3.48
N HIS A 135 5.19 4.51 4.80
CA HIS A 135 6.28 4.87 5.70
C HIS A 135 7.25 3.71 5.99
N VAL A 136 7.04 2.54 5.39
CA VAL A 136 7.79 1.29 5.64
C VAL A 136 8.28 0.59 4.35
N VAL A 137 8.36 1.32 3.23
CA VAL A 137 8.78 0.78 1.92
C VAL A 137 10.15 0.06 1.95
N PRO A 138 11.22 0.60 2.59
CA PRO A 138 12.51 -0.09 2.63
C PRO A 138 12.43 -1.46 3.32
N GLN A 139 11.67 -1.54 4.41
CA GLN A 139 11.48 -2.77 5.18
C GLN A 139 10.67 -3.80 4.39
N ILE A 140 9.64 -3.35 3.65
CA ILE A 140 8.88 -4.21 2.74
C ILE A 140 9.79 -4.78 1.66
N LEU A 141 10.58 -3.96 0.96
CA LEU A 141 11.48 -4.42 -0.10
C LEU A 141 12.48 -5.46 0.42
N ALA A 142 13.08 -5.21 1.57
CA ALA A 142 14.03 -6.15 2.18
C ALA A 142 13.36 -7.49 2.52
N ALA A 143 12.16 -7.43 3.11
CA ALA A 143 11.41 -8.61 3.47
C ALA A 143 10.90 -9.39 2.25
N VAL A 144 10.46 -8.70 1.19
CA VAL A 144 10.02 -9.33 -0.07
C VAL A 144 11.18 -10.07 -0.72
N ARG A 145 12.38 -9.48 -0.78
CA ARG A 145 13.57 -10.16 -1.32
C ARG A 145 13.86 -11.46 -0.56
N LEU A 146 13.83 -11.41 0.78
CA LEU A 146 14.03 -12.59 1.62
C LEU A 146 12.93 -13.64 1.45
N ALA A 147 11.67 -13.22 1.45
CA ALA A 147 10.52 -14.10 1.28
C ALA A 147 10.50 -14.76 -0.10
N ALA A 148 10.87 -14.03 -1.16
CA ALA A 148 10.97 -14.54 -2.52
C ALA A 148 11.97 -15.71 -2.62
N ARG A 149 13.17 -15.54 -2.06
CA ARG A 149 14.21 -16.59 -1.94
C ARG A 149 13.70 -17.82 -1.19
N ARG A 150 12.81 -17.61 -0.22
CA ARG A 150 12.24 -18.67 0.64
C ARG A 150 10.94 -19.27 0.12
N GLY A 151 10.52 -18.93 -1.10
CA GLY A 151 9.37 -19.58 -1.73
C GLY A 151 8.05 -18.81 -1.62
N LEU A 152 8.05 -17.51 -1.34
CA LEU A 152 6.85 -16.69 -1.50
C LEU A 152 6.43 -16.65 -2.98
N ARG A 153 5.15 -16.92 -3.26
CA ARG A 153 4.52 -17.02 -4.59
C ARG A 153 3.15 -16.32 -4.67
N LEU A 154 2.72 -15.63 -3.61
CA LEU A 154 1.46 -14.87 -3.62
C LEU A 154 1.65 -13.47 -4.21
N PRO A 155 0.62 -12.91 -4.86
CA PRO A 155 0.63 -11.52 -5.28
C PRO A 155 0.75 -10.56 -4.08
N LEU A 156 1.36 -9.40 -4.32
CA LEU A 156 1.53 -8.34 -3.33
C LEU A 156 0.53 -7.21 -3.54
N VAL A 157 -0.19 -6.84 -2.49
CA VAL A 157 -1.15 -5.73 -2.46
C VAL A 157 -0.59 -4.58 -1.63
N TYR A 158 -0.65 -3.37 -2.17
CA TYR A 158 -0.21 -2.13 -1.53
C TYR A 158 -1.43 -1.27 -1.15
N ASN A 159 -1.93 -1.44 0.07
CA ASN A 159 -3.14 -0.78 0.59
C ASN A 159 -2.77 0.52 1.32
N THR A 160 -2.89 1.64 0.62
CA THR A 160 -2.35 2.94 1.04
C THR A 160 -3.43 4.01 1.16
N GLY A 161 -3.18 5.01 2.02
CA GLY A 161 -3.99 6.23 2.08
C GLY A 161 -3.80 7.15 0.86
N GLY A 162 -2.91 6.79 -0.07
CA GLY A 162 -2.66 7.49 -1.32
C GLY A 162 -1.90 8.81 -1.16
N TYR A 163 -1.07 8.93 -0.10
CA TYR A 163 -0.18 10.08 0.15
C TYR A 163 1.28 9.65 0.06
N ASP A 164 1.58 8.98 -1.04
CA ASP A 164 2.83 8.30 -1.36
C ASP A 164 3.75 9.23 -2.16
N SER A 165 5.07 9.06 -2.02
CA SER A 165 6.01 9.83 -2.82
C SER A 165 6.33 9.11 -4.14
N PRO A 166 6.52 9.85 -5.25
CA PRO A 166 6.96 9.25 -6.52
C PRO A 166 8.22 8.41 -6.37
N GLU A 167 9.16 8.86 -5.53
CA GLU A 167 10.42 8.18 -5.27
C GLU A 167 10.24 6.81 -4.62
N ALA A 168 9.25 6.67 -3.73
CA ALA A 168 8.94 5.38 -3.13
C ALA A 168 8.20 4.47 -4.11
N LEU A 169 7.31 5.02 -4.94
CA LEU A 169 6.59 4.25 -5.97
C LEU A 169 7.54 3.74 -7.07
N GLU A 170 8.55 4.53 -7.46
CA GLU A 170 9.57 4.09 -8.43
C GLU A 170 10.31 2.85 -7.95
N LEU A 171 10.66 2.79 -6.66
CA LEU A 171 11.29 1.60 -6.06
C LEU A 171 10.38 0.36 -6.07
N LEU A 172 9.06 0.55 -6.15
CA LEU A 172 8.05 -0.51 -6.14
C LEU A 172 7.64 -0.99 -7.55
N ASP A 173 8.10 -0.33 -8.63
CA ASP A 173 7.74 -0.67 -10.01
C ASP A 173 8.19 -2.09 -10.40
N GLY A 174 7.24 -2.99 -10.66
CA GLY A 174 7.51 -4.40 -10.89
C GLY A 174 7.71 -5.24 -9.62
N VAL A 175 7.46 -4.68 -8.43
CA VAL A 175 7.42 -5.42 -7.15
C VAL A 175 5.97 -5.70 -6.74
N ILE A 176 5.14 -4.65 -6.74
CA ILE A 176 3.73 -4.73 -6.36
C ILE A 176 2.89 -5.23 -7.54
N ASP A 177 1.93 -6.12 -7.26
CA ASP A 177 1.00 -6.61 -8.27
C ASP A 177 -0.28 -5.77 -8.30
N ILE A 178 -0.79 -5.40 -7.11
CA ILE A 178 -2.07 -4.72 -6.96
C ILE A 178 -1.87 -3.48 -6.09
N TYR A 179 -2.27 -2.32 -6.60
CA TYR A 179 -2.33 -1.09 -5.81
C TYR A 179 -3.75 -0.85 -5.34
N MET A 180 -3.89 -0.50 -4.06
CA MET A 180 -5.15 -0.11 -3.47
C MET A 180 -5.05 1.25 -2.75
N PRO A 181 -5.01 2.36 -3.50
CA PRO A 181 -5.01 3.68 -2.89
C PRO A 181 -6.40 4.14 -2.49
N ASP A 182 -6.48 4.80 -1.34
CA ASP A 182 -7.62 5.62 -0.99
C ASP A 182 -7.54 6.96 -1.73
N MET A 183 -8.67 7.40 -2.31
CA MET A 183 -8.90 8.75 -2.79
C MET A 183 -9.90 9.43 -1.85
N LYS A 184 -9.37 10.11 -0.82
CA LYS A 184 -10.16 10.65 0.30
C LYS A 184 -10.79 12.01 0.02
N TYR A 185 -10.10 12.86 -0.77
CA TYR A 185 -10.49 14.26 -0.97
C TYR A 185 -10.13 14.75 -2.36
N ALA A 186 -11.05 15.46 -3.00
CA ALA A 186 -10.78 16.20 -4.23
C ALA A 186 -10.18 17.60 -3.99
N ASP A 187 -10.33 18.15 -2.78
CA ASP A 187 -9.97 19.52 -2.44
C ASP A 187 -9.03 19.58 -1.22
N SER A 188 -8.19 20.61 -1.18
CA SER A 188 -7.14 20.79 -0.17
C SER A 188 -7.65 21.13 1.23
N GLU A 189 -8.77 21.86 1.34
CA GLU A 189 -9.35 22.26 2.63
C GLU A 189 -9.76 21.05 3.49
N PRO A 190 -10.59 20.10 3.01
CA PRO A 190 -10.99 18.96 3.83
C PRO A 190 -9.79 18.06 4.14
N ALA A 191 -8.84 17.91 3.21
CA ALA A 191 -7.60 17.19 3.44
C ALA A 191 -6.79 17.77 4.61
N HIS A 192 -6.68 19.10 4.68
CA HIS A 192 -5.94 19.76 5.75
C HIS A 192 -6.67 19.63 7.07
N ARG A 193 -7.97 19.90 7.06
CA ARG A 193 -8.82 19.87 8.25
C ARG A 193 -8.86 18.46 8.86
N PHE A 194 -9.12 17.44 8.06
CA PHE A 194 -9.41 16.10 8.55
C PHE A 194 -8.21 15.16 8.53
N SER A 195 -7.17 15.40 7.72
CA SER A 195 -5.99 14.53 7.64
C SER A 195 -4.64 15.22 7.86
N ARG A 196 -4.65 16.54 8.12
CA ARG A 196 -3.47 17.39 8.36
C ARG A 196 -2.48 17.42 7.19
N VAL A 197 -2.97 17.35 5.95
CA VAL A 197 -2.19 17.45 4.69
C VAL A 197 -2.85 18.46 3.75
N ARG A 198 -2.11 19.38 3.14
CA ARG A 198 -2.71 20.46 2.32
C ARG A 198 -2.75 20.14 0.83
N ASP A 199 -1.78 19.39 0.35
CA ASP A 199 -1.51 19.05 -1.04
C ASP A 199 -2.01 17.64 -1.42
N TYR A 200 -2.91 17.07 -0.59
CA TYR A 200 -3.39 15.71 -0.79
C TYR A 200 -3.97 15.47 -2.18
N PRO A 201 -4.87 16.29 -2.76
CA PRO A 201 -5.42 16.00 -4.08
C PRO A 201 -4.34 15.92 -5.16
N GLN A 202 -3.35 16.81 -5.12
CA GLN A 202 -2.26 16.86 -6.10
C GLN A 202 -1.37 15.62 -5.98
N VAL A 203 -0.92 15.33 -4.75
CA VAL A 203 -0.09 14.16 -4.44
C VAL A 203 -0.81 12.86 -4.77
N ASN A 204 -2.06 12.73 -4.33
CA ASN A 204 -2.87 11.53 -4.50
C ASN A 204 -3.12 11.23 -5.98
N ARG A 205 -3.50 12.23 -6.78
CA ARG A 205 -3.66 12.04 -8.23
C ARG A 205 -2.35 11.65 -8.92
N ALA A 206 -1.23 12.27 -8.54
CA ALA A 206 0.08 11.89 -9.08
C ALA A 206 0.44 10.44 -8.72
N ALA A 207 0.22 10.05 -7.46
CA ALA A 207 0.44 8.68 -7.00
C ALA A 207 -0.47 7.67 -7.72
N VAL A 208 -1.76 7.97 -7.90
CA VAL A 208 -2.69 7.09 -8.61
C VAL A 208 -2.31 6.93 -10.09
N ARG A 209 -1.88 8.01 -10.77
CA ARG A 209 -1.36 7.91 -12.14
C ARG A 209 -0.14 7.00 -12.22
N GLU A 210 0.80 7.14 -11.29
CA GLU A 210 2.01 6.30 -11.26
C GLU A 210 1.67 4.84 -10.93
N MET A 211 0.79 4.60 -9.96
CA MET A 211 0.31 3.24 -9.64
C MET A 211 -0.36 2.61 -10.86
N HIS A 212 -1.28 3.31 -11.53
CA HIS A 212 -1.90 2.82 -12.76
C HIS A 212 -0.89 2.56 -13.87
N ARG A 213 0.09 3.44 -14.09
CA ARG A 213 1.17 3.23 -15.07
C ARG A 213 1.92 1.92 -14.82
N GLN A 214 2.14 1.55 -13.55
CA GLN A 214 2.87 0.34 -13.18
C GLN A 214 2.06 -0.96 -13.37
N VAL A 215 0.75 -0.94 -13.10
CA VAL A 215 -0.04 -2.19 -13.01
C VAL A 215 -1.25 -2.25 -13.94
N GLY A 216 -1.68 -1.14 -14.53
CA GLY A 216 -2.84 -1.03 -15.39
C GLY A 216 -4.19 -1.17 -14.68
N ASP A 217 -5.23 -1.46 -15.46
CA ASP A 217 -6.58 -1.76 -14.95
C ASP A 217 -6.60 -3.09 -14.18
N LEU A 218 -7.56 -3.24 -13.26
CA LEU A 218 -7.65 -4.43 -12.41
C LEU A 218 -8.01 -5.67 -13.22
N GLU A 219 -7.08 -6.62 -13.31
CA GLU A 219 -7.26 -7.95 -13.85
C GLU A 219 -7.82 -8.88 -12.78
N ILE A 220 -9.06 -9.32 -12.97
CA ILE A 220 -9.74 -10.30 -12.13
C ILE A 220 -9.83 -11.62 -12.88
N ASP A 221 -9.55 -12.73 -12.20
CA ASP A 221 -9.62 -14.04 -12.81
C ASP A 221 -10.99 -14.70 -12.78
N GLU A 222 -11.11 -15.87 -13.42
CA GLU A 222 -12.36 -16.63 -13.52
C GLU A 222 -12.96 -17.02 -12.16
N ARG A 223 -12.18 -16.95 -11.07
CA ARG A 223 -12.64 -17.22 -9.70
C ARG A 223 -12.99 -15.95 -8.93
N GLY A 224 -12.93 -14.79 -9.59
CA GLY A 224 -13.19 -13.50 -8.98
C GLY A 224 -12.01 -12.94 -8.18
N LEU A 225 -10.80 -13.48 -8.31
CA LEU A 225 -9.62 -12.97 -7.58
C LEU A 225 -8.83 -11.97 -8.41
N ALA A 226 -8.46 -10.85 -7.79
CA ALA A 226 -7.55 -9.88 -8.39
C ALA A 226 -6.15 -10.49 -8.53
N ARG A 227 -5.55 -10.30 -9.70
CA ARG A 227 -4.20 -10.76 -10.02
C ARG A 227 -3.21 -9.61 -10.11
N ARG A 228 -3.58 -8.56 -10.82
CA ARG A 228 -2.75 -7.37 -11.07
C ARG A 228 -3.65 -6.18 -11.34
N GLY A 229 -3.21 -4.98 -11.02
CA GLY A 229 -3.88 -3.75 -11.46
C GLY A 229 -4.30 -2.84 -10.33
N LEU A 230 -4.96 -1.75 -10.70
CA LEU A 230 -5.36 -0.69 -9.78
C LEU A 230 -6.80 -0.89 -9.29
N LEU A 231 -6.97 -0.97 -7.97
CA LEU A 231 -8.26 -0.95 -7.27
C LEU A 231 -8.34 0.32 -6.43
N VAL A 232 -9.15 1.30 -6.81
CA VAL A 232 -9.27 2.55 -6.05
C VAL A 232 -10.37 2.44 -5.00
N ARG A 233 -10.08 2.88 -3.76
CA ARG A 233 -11.13 3.10 -2.76
C ARG A 233 -11.45 4.58 -2.67
N HIS A 234 -12.72 4.93 -2.77
CA HIS A 234 -13.16 6.30 -2.58
C HIS A 234 -14.05 6.41 -1.35
N LEU A 235 -13.67 7.30 -0.43
CA LEU A 235 -14.46 7.57 0.77
C LEU A 235 -15.61 8.51 0.42
N VAL A 236 -16.84 8.11 0.74
CA VAL A 236 -17.98 9.02 0.72
C VAL A 236 -18.02 9.70 2.09
N LEU A 237 -17.86 11.03 2.11
CA LEU A 237 -17.90 11.82 3.34
C LEU A 237 -19.15 12.70 3.39
N PRO A 238 -19.74 12.94 4.59
CA PRO A 238 -20.93 13.76 4.75
C PRO A 238 -20.80 15.13 4.09
N ASN A 239 -21.93 15.70 3.64
CA ASN A 239 -22.01 17.02 3.01
C ASN A 239 -21.11 17.18 1.75
N GLY A 240 -20.77 16.09 1.08
CA GLY A 240 -19.96 16.10 -0.14
C GLY A 240 -18.49 16.46 0.09
N LEU A 241 -18.00 16.37 1.33
CA LEU A 241 -16.63 16.78 1.72
C LEU A 241 -15.51 16.03 0.97
N ALA A 242 -15.80 14.85 0.43
CA ALA A 242 -14.83 14.08 -0.35
C ALA A 242 -14.68 14.61 -1.79
N GLY A 243 -15.69 15.30 -2.33
CA GLY A 243 -15.71 15.76 -3.71
C GLY A 243 -15.83 14.64 -4.74
N THR A 244 -16.71 13.66 -4.48
CA THR A 244 -16.90 12.43 -5.28
C THR A 244 -16.96 12.67 -6.79
N GLY A 245 -17.76 13.65 -7.25
CA GLY A 245 -17.88 13.93 -8.68
C GLY A 245 -16.54 14.33 -9.34
N LYS A 246 -15.67 15.04 -8.63
CA LYS A 246 -14.32 15.40 -9.13
C LYS A 246 -13.39 14.18 -9.16
N ILE A 247 -13.50 13.28 -8.20
CA ILE A 247 -12.70 12.05 -8.12
C ILE A 247 -13.10 11.09 -9.22
N VAL A 248 -14.40 10.82 -9.39
CA VAL A 248 -14.90 9.93 -10.45
C VAL A 248 -14.53 10.47 -11.83
N ARG A 249 -14.66 11.79 -12.04
CA ARG A 249 -14.21 12.45 -13.28
C ARG A 249 -12.72 12.24 -13.53
N PHE A 250 -11.88 12.47 -12.53
CA PHE A 250 -10.43 12.23 -12.63
C PHE A 250 -10.12 10.78 -13.01
N LEU A 251 -10.77 9.80 -12.37
CA LEU A 251 -10.55 8.38 -12.70
C LEU A 251 -10.95 8.07 -14.14
N ALA A 252 -12.11 8.55 -14.58
CA ALA A 252 -12.62 8.26 -15.92
C ALA A 252 -11.82 8.97 -17.04
N GLU A 253 -11.41 10.22 -16.81
CA GLU A 253 -10.77 11.06 -17.83
C GLU A 253 -9.23 10.91 -17.86
N GLU A 254 -8.59 10.61 -16.72
CA GLU A 254 -7.13 10.63 -16.59
C GLU A 254 -6.48 9.28 -16.24
N ILE A 255 -7.26 8.31 -15.73
CA ILE A 255 -6.75 6.98 -15.36
C ILE A 255 -7.25 5.93 -16.34
N SER A 256 -8.52 5.56 -16.24
CA SER A 256 -9.19 4.64 -17.13
C SER A 256 -10.69 4.63 -16.82
N PRO A 257 -11.58 4.61 -17.83
CA PRO A 257 -13.01 4.39 -17.63
C PRO A 257 -13.33 3.01 -17.05
N ASN A 258 -12.38 2.07 -17.07
CA ASN A 258 -12.52 0.74 -16.47
C ASN A 258 -11.91 0.63 -15.06
N THR A 259 -11.48 1.74 -14.46
CA THR A 259 -10.88 1.71 -13.12
C THR A 259 -11.86 1.11 -12.12
N TYR A 260 -11.45 0.03 -11.44
CA TYR A 260 -12.25 -0.53 -10.36
C TYR A 260 -12.35 0.47 -9.22
N LEU A 261 -13.57 0.87 -8.87
CA LEU A 261 -13.85 1.84 -7.82
C LEU A 261 -14.69 1.20 -6.73
N ASN A 262 -14.10 1.02 -5.55
CA ASN A 262 -14.84 0.66 -4.35
C ASN A 262 -15.31 1.92 -3.61
N LEU A 263 -16.61 2.05 -3.39
CA LEU A 263 -17.18 3.16 -2.63
C LEU A 263 -17.28 2.75 -1.16
N MET A 264 -16.62 3.52 -0.29
CA MET A 264 -16.62 3.28 1.15
C MET A 264 -17.71 4.13 1.80
N ASP A 265 -18.71 3.48 2.39
CA ASP A 265 -19.91 4.05 3.02
C ASP A 265 -19.82 4.15 4.55
N GLN A 266 -18.59 4.29 5.06
CA GLN A 266 -18.26 4.05 6.46
C GLN A 266 -18.54 5.23 7.42
N TYR A 267 -19.25 6.28 6.98
CA TYR A 267 -19.35 7.58 7.67
C TYR A 267 -20.72 8.26 7.57
#